data_AF-E9Q3C3-F1
#
_entry.id   AF-E9Q3C3-F1
#
_cell.length_a   1.000
_cell.length_b   1.000
_cell.length_c   1.000
_cell.angle_alpha   90.00
_cell.angle_beta   90.00
_cell.angle_gamma   90.00
#
_symmetry.space_group_name_H-M   'P 1'
#
loop_
_entity.id
_entity.type
_entity.pdbx_description
1 polymer ?
#
loop_
_entity_poly.entity_id
_entity_poly.type
_entity_poly.pdbx_seq_one_letter_code
_entity_poly.pdbx_strand_id
1 'polypeptide(L)'
;MMEEEELEFVEELEAVLQLTPEVQLAIEQVFPSQDPLDQADFNAVEYINTLFPTEQALEEAQKAIQQLFGKIKDIKDKAEKSEQMVKEITRDIKQLDHAKRHLTTSITTLNHLHMLAGGVDSL
;
A
#
# COMPACT_ATOMS: atom_id res chain seq x y z
N MET A 1 52.19 18.12 1.53
CA MET A 1 52.39 16.88 2.31
C MET A 1 51.05 16.29 2.76
N MET A 2 50.30 16.82 3.74
CA MET A 2 48.99 16.21 4.12
C MET A 2 47.90 16.34 3.05
N GLU A 3 47.77 17.49 2.37
CA GLU A 3 46.76 17.67 1.31
C GLU A 3 47.05 16.89 0.02
N GLU A 4 48.33 16.62 -0.29
CA GLU A 4 48.73 15.82 -1.45
C GLU A 4 48.49 14.33 -1.21
N GLU A 5 48.71 13.83 0.01
CA GLU A 5 48.38 12.45 0.39
C GLU A 5 46.87 12.18 0.40
N GLU A 6 46.04 13.15 0.81
CA GLU A 6 44.58 13.02 0.71
C GLU A 6 44.08 13.02 -0.74
N LEU A 7 44.67 13.83 -1.62
CA LEU A 7 44.33 13.86 -3.06
C LEU A 7 44.71 12.55 -3.76
N GLU A 8 45.91 12.00 -3.50
CA GLU A 8 46.32 10.69 -4.02
C GLU A 8 45.38 9.57 -3.57
N PHE A 9 44.94 9.60 -2.29
CA PHE A 9 44.03 8.60 -1.76
C PHE A 9 42.62 8.66 -2.38
N VAL A 10 42.13 9.86 -2.69
CA VAL A 10 40.84 10.05 -3.36
C VAL A 10 40.92 9.57 -4.81
N GLU A 11 41.99 9.89 -5.54
CA GLU A 11 42.21 9.39 -6.90
C GLU A 11 42.34 7.86 -6.95
N GLU A 12 43.04 7.26 -5.98
CA GLU A 12 43.20 5.80 -5.90
C GLU A 12 41.87 5.11 -5.57
N LEU A 13 41.04 5.70 -4.69
CA LEU A 13 39.70 5.19 -4.37
C LEU A 13 38.74 5.32 -5.56
N GLU A 14 38.84 6.42 -6.32
CA GLU A 14 38.06 6.67 -7.52
C GLU A 14 38.43 5.68 -8.64
N ALA A 15 39.70 5.32 -8.75
CA ALA A 15 40.18 4.28 -9.67
C ALA A 15 39.68 2.87 -9.30
N VAL A 16 39.52 2.55 -8.01
CA VAL A 16 38.99 1.25 -7.54
C VAL A 16 37.48 1.11 -7.81
N LEU A 17 36.75 2.21 -7.90
CA LEU A 17 35.32 2.23 -8.21
C LEU A 17 35.01 2.11 -9.71
N GLN A 18 36.01 2.23 -10.59
CA GLN A 18 35.83 2.03 -12.02
C GLN A 18 35.89 0.55 -12.38
N LEU A 19 34.74 0.01 -12.79
CA LEU A 19 34.66 -1.34 -13.33
C LEU A 19 35.54 -1.46 -14.57
N THR A 20 36.14 -2.64 -14.77
CA THR A 20 36.93 -2.88 -15.96
C THR A 20 36.05 -2.82 -17.21
N PRO A 21 36.59 -2.40 -18.37
CA PRO A 21 35.81 -2.27 -19.60
C PRO A 21 35.08 -3.56 -19.99
N GLU A 22 35.69 -4.72 -19.71
CA GLU A 22 35.11 -6.04 -19.98
C GLU A 22 33.90 -6.35 -19.08
N VAL A 23 33.95 -5.94 -17.81
CA VAL A 23 32.82 -6.13 -16.88
C VAL A 23 31.67 -5.20 -17.24
N GLN A 24 31.96 -3.96 -17.63
CA GLN A 24 30.95 -2.99 -18.10
C GLN A 24 30.21 -3.53 -19.34
N LEU A 25 30.95 -4.02 -20.34
CA LEU A 25 30.40 -4.60 -21.57
C LEU A 25 29.56 -5.86 -21.31
N ALA A 26 29.99 -6.70 -20.38
CA ALA A 26 29.24 -7.90 -19.99
C ALA A 26 27.92 -7.54 -19.29
N ILE A 27 27.91 -6.50 -18.45
CA ILE A 27 26.69 -6.00 -17.81
C ILE A 27 25.72 -5.44 -18.86
N GLU A 28 26.19 -4.60 -19.79
CA GLU A 28 25.37 -4.04 -20.87
C GLU A 28 24.79 -5.10 -21.83
N GLN A 29 25.53 -6.17 -22.11
CA GLN A 29 25.04 -7.26 -22.97
C GLN A 29 23.92 -8.07 -22.32
N VAL A 30 23.97 -8.25 -21.00
CA VAL A 30 22.96 -9.02 -20.26
C VAL A 30 21.78 -8.13 -19.86
N PHE A 31 22.03 -6.84 -19.65
CA PHE A 31 21.05 -5.82 -19.30
C PHE A 31 21.31 -4.53 -20.09
N PRO A 32 20.83 -4.42 -21.35
CA PRO A 32 20.86 -3.15 -22.07
C PRO A 32 19.82 -2.21 -21.43
N SER A 33 20.19 -1.55 -20.34
CA SER A 33 19.31 -0.58 -19.71
C SER A 33 19.27 0.68 -20.56
N GLN A 34 18.07 1.03 -21.00
CA GLN A 34 17.75 2.31 -21.64
C GLN A 34 17.34 3.34 -20.58
N ASP A 35 17.39 2.99 -19.29
CA ASP A 35 17.02 3.88 -18.21
C ASP A 35 18.16 4.88 -17.96
N PRO A 36 17.91 6.19 -18.08
CA PRO A 36 18.90 7.22 -17.75
C PRO A 36 19.44 7.10 -16.32
N LEU A 37 18.70 6.47 -15.39
CA LEU A 37 19.12 6.28 -14.00
C LEU A 37 20.24 5.23 -13.84
N ASP A 38 20.44 4.36 -14.81
CA ASP A 38 21.42 3.27 -14.75
C ASP A 38 22.78 3.66 -15.35
N GLN A 39 22.91 4.89 -15.85
CA GLN A 39 24.16 5.39 -16.44
C GLN A 39 25.20 5.69 -15.36
N ALA A 40 26.45 5.28 -15.60
CA ALA A 40 27.56 5.47 -14.66
C ALA A 40 27.87 6.96 -14.36
N ASP A 41 27.48 7.86 -15.27
CA ASP A 41 27.63 9.32 -15.20
C ASP A 41 26.31 10.04 -14.85
N PHE A 42 25.30 9.32 -14.33
CA PHE A 42 24.00 9.90 -14.03
C PHE A 42 24.10 11.09 -13.05
N ASN A 43 23.63 12.26 -13.51
CA ASN A 43 23.51 13.47 -12.69
C ASN A 43 22.05 13.76 -12.37
N ALA A 44 21.66 13.52 -11.12
CA ALA A 44 20.29 13.72 -10.65
C ALA A 44 19.82 15.18 -10.79
N VAL A 45 20.69 16.16 -10.58
CA VAL A 45 20.34 17.59 -10.67
C VAL A 45 20.05 17.97 -12.12
N GLU A 46 20.92 17.57 -13.04
CA GLU A 46 20.70 17.80 -14.47
C GLU A 46 19.43 17.11 -14.94
N TYR A 47 19.24 15.84 -14.58
CA TYR A 47 18.05 15.07 -14.94
C TYR A 47 16.76 15.71 -14.44
N ILE A 48 16.70 16.11 -13.17
CA ILE A 48 15.54 16.82 -12.62
C ILE A 48 15.29 18.13 -13.38
N ASN A 49 16.34 18.89 -13.72
CA ASN A 49 16.19 20.12 -14.49
C ASN A 49 15.76 19.86 -15.95
N THR A 50 16.04 18.68 -16.53
CA THR A 50 15.47 18.30 -17.84
C THR A 50 13.97 18.03 -17.76
N LEU A 51 13.50 17.43 -16.66
CA LEU A 51 12.08 17.12 -16.43
C LEU A 51 11.29 18.33 -15.94
N PHE A 52 11.90 19.16 -15.09
CA PHE A 52 11.32 20.35 -14.48
C PHE A 52 12.27 21.54 -14.68
N PRO A 53 12.24 22.19 -15.85
CA PRO A 53 13.21 23.24 -16.21
C PRO A 53 13.09 24.53 -15.39
N THR A 54 11.99 24.69 -14.65
CA THR A 54 11.74 25.86 -13.80
C THR A 54 11.49 25.43 -12.37
N GLU A 55 11.94 26.26 -11.43
CA GLU A 55 11.67 26.08 -10.00
C GLU A 55 10.16 26.01 -9.71
N GLN A 56 9.36 26.78 -10.44
CA GLN A 56 7.89 26.75 -10.34
C GLN A 56 7.30 25.36 -10.69
N ALA A 57 7.78 24.72 -11.76
CA ALA A 57 7.28 23.40 -12.15
C ALA A 57 7.60 22.33 -11.09
N LEU A 58 8.80 22.42 -10.48
CA LEU A 58 9.20 21.55 -9.39
C LEU A 58 8.36 21.78 -8.13
N GLU A 59 8.10 23.05 -7.77
CA GLU A 59 7.26 23.42 -6.63
C GLU A 59 5.81 22.95 -6.80
N GLU A 60 5.25 23.08 -8.02
CA GLU A 60 3.92 22.59 -8.34
C GLU A 60 3.82 21.06 -8.24
N ALA A 61 4.83 20.34 -8.75
CA ALA A 61 4.90 18.89 -8.62
C ALA A 61 4.95 18.48 -7.13
N GLN A 62 5.76 19.16 -6.31
CA GLN A 62 5.84 18.91 -4.88
C GLN A 62 4.50 19.16 -4.18
N LYS A 63 3.80 20.26 -4.51
CA LYS A 63 2.45 20.55 -3.99
C LYS A 63 1.45 19.48 -4.40
N ALA A 64 1.47 19.03 -5.65
CA ALA A 64 0.59 17.97 -6.14
C ALA A 64 0.82 16.65 -5.40
N ILE A 65 2.09 16.29 -5.14
CA ILE A 65 2.46 15.11 -4.35
C ILE A 65 1.91 15.22 -2.92
N GLN A 66 2.08 16.37 -2.26
CA GLN A 66 1.54 16.59 -0.91
C GLN A 66 0.01 16.46 -0.86
N GLN A 67 -0.68 17.05 -1.84
CA GLN A 67 -2.13 16.92 -1.98
C GLN A 67 -2.55 15.46 -2.20
N LEU A 68 -1.81 14.71 -3.02
CA LEU A 68 -2.07 13.30 -3.26
C LEU A 68 -1.90 12.47 -1.99
N PHE A 69 -0.84 12.69 -1.21
CA PHE A 69 -0.66 12.05 0.09
C PHE A 69 -1.80 12.36 1.07
N GLY A 70 -2.26 13.62 1.10
CA GLY A 70 -3.44 14.01 1.87
C GLY A 70 -4.68 13.21 1.46
N LYS A 71 -4.97 13.14 0.16
CA LYS A 71 -6.10 12.36 -0.38
C LYS A 71 -5.99 10.87 -0.07
N ILE A 72 -4.80 10.28 -0.21
CA ILE A 72 -4.57 8.87 0.11
C ILE A 72 -4.86 8.60 1.59
N LYS A 73 -4.39 9.48 2.48
CA LYS A 73 -4.65 9.37 3.92
C LYS A 73 -6.14 9.48 4.22
N ASP A 74 -6.83 10.45 3.64
CA ASP A 74 -8.28 10.63 3.83
C ASP A 74 -9.08 9.40 3.36
N ILE A 75 -8.68 8.82 2.21
CA ILE A 75 -9.31 7.60 1.68
C ILE A 75 -9.08 6.43 2.63
N LYS A 76 -7.85 6.26 3.14
CA LYS A 76 -7.51 5.22 4.11
C LYS A 76 -8.35 5.35 5.38
N ASP A 77 -8.43 6.54 5.95
CA ASP A 77 -9.18 6.81 7.19
C ASP A 77 -10.69 6.55 6.99
N LYS A 78 -11.23 6.90 5.82
CA LYS A 78 -12.63 6.61 5.46
C LYS A 78 -12.88 5.11 5.27
N ALA A 79 -11.95 4.42 4.62
CA ALA A 79 -12.05 2.97 4.39
C ALA A 79 -12.03 2.21 5.72
N GLU A 80 -11.12 2.58 6.65
CA GLU A 80 -11.04 1.96 7.98
C GLU A 80 -12.33 2.16 8.79
N LYS A 81 -12.88 3.38 8.80
CA LYS A 81 -14.18 3.67 9.45
C LYS A 81 -15.31 2.87 8.81
N SER A 82 -15.33 2.77 7.48
CA SER A 82 -16.34 2.01 6.76
C SER A 82 -16.25 0.51 7.07
N GLU A 83 -15.04 -0.04 7.16
CA GLU A 83 -14.81 -1.44 7.54
C GLU A 83 -15.31 -1.72 8.96
N GLN A 84 -15.00 -0.83 9.91
CA GLN A 84 -15.45 -0.97 11.29
C GLN A 84 -16.98 -0.93 11.39
N MET A 85 -17.63 -0.01 10.67
CA MET A 85 -19.09 0.07 10.62
C MET A 85 -19.71 -1.22 10.05
N VAL A 86 -19.13 -1.79 8.98
CA VAL A 86 -19.62 -3.05 8.40
C VAL A 86 -19.43 -4.22 9.39
N LYS A 87 -18.33 -4.26 10.15
CA LYS A 87 -18.12 -5.26 11.20
C LYS A 87 -19.20 -5.19 12.29
N GLU A 88 -19.60 -3.99 12.69
CA GLU A 88 -20.66 -3.80 13.67
C GLU A 88 -22.03 -4.22 13.12
N ILE A 89 -22.39 -3.77 11.92
CA ILE A 89 -23.64 -4.15 11.25
C ILE A 89 -23.73 -5.67 11.11
N THR A 90 -22.65 -6.33 10.66
CA THR A 90 -22.65 -7.78 10.47
C THR A 90 -22.71 -8.55 11.79
N ARG A 91 -22.13 -8.02 12.87
CA ARG A 91 -22.29 -8.58 14.22
C ARG A 91 -23.74 -8.50 14.66
N ASP A 92 -24.39 -7.37 14.46
CA ASP A 92 -25.77 -7.15 14.88
C ASP A 92 -26.74 -8.01 14.06
N ILE A 93 -26.51 -8.17 12.75
CA ILE A 93 -27.26 -9.12 11.91
C ILE A 93 -27.18 -10.55 12.46
N LYS A 94 -25.99 -11.01 12.85
CA LYS A 94 -25.82 -12.35 13.44
C LYS A 94 -26.62 -12.50 14.74
N GLN A 95 -26.64 -11.48 15.59
CA GLN A 95 -27.44 -11.50 16.82
C GLN A 95 -28.94 -11.59 16.52
N LEU A 96 -29.41 -10.82 15.54
CA LEU A 96 -30.80 -10.87 15.08
C LEU A 96 -31.17 -12.25 14.51
N ASP A 97 -30.27 -12.89 13.77
CA ASP A 97 -30.48 -14.25 13.25
C ASP A 97 -30.63 -15.29 14.37
N HIS A 98 -29.78 -15.20 15.40
CA HIS A 98 -29.91 -16.05 16.59
C HIS A 98 -31.26 -15.84 17.28
N ALA A 99 -31.65 -14.58 17.52
CA ALA A 99 -32.94 -14.24 18.13
C ALA A 99 -34.12 -14.79 17.31
N LYS A 100 -34.09 -14.58 15.98
CA LYS A 100 -35.11 -15.11 15.06
C LYS A 100 -35.21 -16.63 15.11
N ARG A 101 -34.08 -17.34 15.14
CA ARG A 101 -34.05 -18.81 15.24
C ARG A 101 -34.63 -19.28 16.57
N HIS A 102 -34.28 -18.63 17.68
CA HIS A 102 -34.83 -18.96 18.99
C HIS A 102 -36.35 -18.75 19.03
N LEU A 103 -36.84 -17.60 18.54
CA LEU A 103 -38.28 -17.32 18.47
C LEU A 103 -39.01 -18.35 17.60
N THR A 104 -38.47 -18.68 16.43
CA THR A 104 -39.04 -19.71 15.54
C THR A 104 -39.16 -21.05 16.27
N THR A 105 -38.09 -21.46 16.97
CA THR A 105 -38.08 -22.71 17.76
C THR A 105 -39.14 -22.70 18.87
N SER A 106 -39.26 -21.58 19.59
CA SER A 106 -40.27 -21.41 20.65
C SER A 106 -41.69 -21.48 20.09
N ILE A 107 -41.98 -20.81 18.97
CA ILE A 107 -43.30 -20.84 18.32
C ILE A 107 -43.63 -22.26 17.86
N THR A 108 -42.70 -22.95 17.19
CA THR A 108 -42.91 -24.34 16.77
C THR A 108 -43.21 -25.25 17.96
N THR A 109 -42.45 -25.10 19.06
CA THR A 109 -42.68 -25.88 20.28
C THR A 109 -44.04 -25.60 20.90
N LEU A 110 -44.44 -24.33 20.99
CA LEU A 110 -45.75 -23.92 21.49
C LEU A 110 -46.89 -24.48 20.63
N ASN A 111 -46.76 -24.44 19.30
CA ASN A 111 -47.75 -25.01 18.39
C ASN A 111 -47.90 -26.52 18.60
N HIS A 112 -46.79 -27.26 18.78
CA HIS A 112 -46.86 -28.69 19.11
C HIS A 112 -47.57 -28.94 20.45
N LEU A 113 -47.28 -28.13 21.48
CA LEU A 113 -47.95 -28.25 22.77
C LEU A 113 -49.45 -27.94 22.67
N HIS A 114 -49.84 -26.90 21.92
CA HIS A 114 -51.23 -26.55 21.68
C HIS A 114 -51.99 -27.69 20.99
N MET A 115 -51.40 -28.30 19.96
CA MET A 115 -51.98 -29.46 19.28
C MET A 115 -52.20 -30.65 20.23
N LEU A 116 -51.24 -30.93 21.11
CA LEU A 116 -51.36 -32.01 22.09
C LEU A 116 -52.47 -31.73 23.10
N ALA A 117 -52.52 -30.51 23.66
CA ALA A 117 -53.56 -30.12 24.62
C ALA A 117 -54.97 -30.23 24.02
N GLY A 118 -55.18 -29.68 22.81
CA GLY A 118 -56.47 -29.78 22.13
C GLY A 118 -56.88 -31.21 21.79
N GLY A 119 -55.92 -32.10 21.52
CA GLY A 119 -56.17 -33.53 21.31
C GLY A 119 -56.59 -34.27 22.58
N VAL A 120 -56.12 -33.85 23.76
CA VAL A 120 -56.56 -34.39 25.05
C VAL A 120 -57.96 -33.90 25.41
N ASP A 121 -58.29 -32.63 25.14
CA ASP A 121 -59.61 -32.06 25.40
C ASP A 121 -60.73 -32.64 24.51
N SER A 122 -60.37 -33.31 23.41
CA SER A 122 -61.30 -33.93 22.46
C SER A 122 -61.46 -35.45 22.66
N LEU A 123 -60.89 -36.02 23.74
CA LEU A 123 -61.05 -37.41 24.18
C LEU A 123 -62.08 -37.53 25.33
#